data_AF-A0AA91ECP8-F1
#
_entry.id   AF-A0AA91ECP8-F1
#
_cell.length_a   1.000
_cell.length_b   1.000
_cell.length_c   1.000
_cell.angle_alpha   90.00
_cell.angle_beta   90.00
_cell.angle_gamma   90.00
#
_symmetry.space_group_name_H-M   'P 1'
#
loop_
_entity.id
_entity.type
_entity.pdbx_description
1 polymer ?
#
loop_
_entity_poly.entity_id
_entity_poly.type
_entity_poly.pdbx_seq_one_letter_code
_entity_poly.pdbx_strand_id
1 'polypeptide(L)' 'MDRTYVSGIERGIRNPTLQIIGIIAEALNVEISSLFI' A
#
# COMPACT_ATOMS: atom_id res chain seq x y z
N MET A 1 9.26 -0.41 -6.44
CA MET A 1 7.90 -0.93 -6.70
C MET A 1 7.47 -0.44 -8.06
N ASP A 2 7.03 -1.33 -8.94
CA ASP A 2 6.59 -0.93 -10.28
C ASP A 2 5.15 -0.44 -10.28
N ARG A 3 4.84 0.49 -11.19
CA ARG A 3 3.51 1.08 -11.37
C ARG A 3 2.41 0.02 -11.48
N THR A 4 2.68 -1.10 -12.15
CA THR A 4 1.71 -2.19 -12.32
C THR A 4 1.38 -2.90 -11.01
N TYR A 5 2.35 -3.01 -10.09
CA TYR A 5 2.14 -3.59 -8.78
C TYR A 5 1.30 -2.66 -7.91
N VAL A 6 1.63 -1.36 -7.88
CA VAL A 6 0.85 -0.33 -7.16
C VAL A 6 -0.58 -0.28 -7.68
N SER A 7 -0.77 -0.21 -9.00
CA SER A 7 -2.10 -0.23 -9.62
C SER A 7 -2.88 -1.53 -9.33
N GLY A 8 -2.19 -2.65 -9.12
CA GLY A 8 -2.82 -3.90 -8.70
C GLY A 8 -3.33 -3.84 -7.25
N ILE A 9 -2.61 -3.15 -6.35
CA ILE A 9 -3.04 -2.93 -4.96
C ILE A 9 -4.27 -2.02 -4.93
N GLU A 10 -4.23 -0.89 -5.65
CA GLU A 10 -5.34 0.08 -5.70
C GLU A 10 -6.65 -0.55 -6.20
N ARG A 11 -6.57 -1.54 -7.10
CA ARG A 11 -7.72 -2.27 -7.64
C ARG A 11 -8.12 -3.51 -6.81
N GLY A 12 -7.45 -3.79 -5.70
CA GLY A 12 -7.70 -4.98 -4.88
C GLY A 12 -7.27 -6.32 -5.51
N ILE A 13 -6.45 -6.28 -6.57
CA ILE A 13 -5.95 -7.47 -7.29
C ILE A 13 -4.74 -8.09 -6.56
N ARG A 14 -4.04 -7.29 -5.74
CA ARG A 14 -2.86 -7.71 -4.99
C ARG A 14 -3.11 -7.56 -3.50
N ASN A 15 -2.70 -8.56 -2.73
CA ASN A 15 -2.62 -8.49 -1.27
C ASN A 15 -1.16 -8.24 -0.84
N PRO A 16 -0.74 -6.97 -0.65
CA PRO A 16 0.63 -6.65 -0.27
C PRO A 16 0.95 -7.11 1.15
N THR A 17 2.24 -7.35 1.43
CA THR A 17 2.68 -7.66 2.80
C THR A 17 2.60 -6.42 3.69
N LEU A 18 2.58 -6.61 5.00
CA LEU A 18 2.58 -5.49 5.96
C LEU A 18 3.77 -4.54 5.77
N GLN A 19 4.93 -5.06 5.39
CA GLN A 19 6.12 -4.26 5.07
C GLN A 19 5.86 -3.30 3.90
N ILE A 20 5.20 -3.77 2.84
CA ILE A 20 4.86 -2.93 1.68
C ILE A 20 3.82 -1.88 2.07
N ILE A 21 2.84 -2.24 2.89
CA ILE A 21 1.84 -1.29 3.40
C ILE A 21 2.52 -0.20 4.25
N GLY A 22 3.54 -0.55 5.05
CA GLY A 22 4.35 0.40 5.80
C GLY A 22 5.09 1.41 4.90
N ILE A 23 5.70 0.94 3.81
CA ILE A 23 6.38 1.81 2.82
C ILE A 23 5.36 2.78 2.17
N ILE A 24 4.15 2.30 1.87
CA ILE A 24 3.09 3.13 1.29
C ILE A 24 2.65 4.20 2.29
N ALA A 25 2.43 3.83 3.56
CA ALA A 25 2.04 4.77 4.62
C ALA A 25 3.10 5.86 4.84
N GLU A 26 4.37 5.48 4.88
CA GLU A 26 5.51 6.41 5.00
C GLU A 26 5.56 7.38 3.80
N ALA A 27 5.43 6.87 2.58
CA ALA A 27 5.43 7.69 1.37
C ALA A 27 4.25 8.68 1.29
N LEU A 28 3.11 8.30 1.88
CA LEU A 28 1.92 9.15 1.99
C LEU A 28 1.95 10.07 3.22
N ASN A 29 2.95 9.92 4.10
CA ASN A 29 3.07 10.62 5.37
C ASN A 29 1.80 10.50 6.26
N VAL A 30 1.26 9.28 6.35
CA VAL A 30 0.09 8.94 7.17
C VAL A 30 0.41 7.78 8.10
N GLU A 31 -0.38 7.62 9.16
CA GLU A 31 -0.28 6.44 10.00
C GLU A 31 -0.73 5.18 9.23
N ILE A 32 -0.02 4.05 9.42
CA ILE A 32 -0.36 2.79 8.74
C ILE A 32 -1.79 2.32 9.04
N SER A 33 -2.31 2.62 10.24
CA SER A 33 -3.69 2.31 10.63
C SER A 33 -4.73 3.05 9.79
N SER A 34 -4.39 4.22 9.23
CA SER A 34 -5.29 5.00 8.37
C SER A 34 -5.55 4.33 7.01
N LEU A 35 -4.79 3.29 6.65
CA LEU A 35 -4.99 2.50 5.43
C LEU A 35 -5.98 1.34 5.61
N PHE A 36 -6.45 1.08 6.83
CA PHE A 36 -7.42 0.03 7.15
C PHE A 36 -8.71 0.67 7.68
N ILE A 37 -9.81 0.51 6.96
CA ILE A 37 -11.13 1.08 7.27
C ILE A 37 -12.17 -0.05 7.27
#